data_AF-A0A7S3A3Q5-F1
#
_entry.id   AF-A0A7S3A3Q5-F1
#
_cell.length_a   1.000
_cell.length_b   1.000
_cell.length_c   1.000
_cell.angle_alpha   90.00
_cell.angle_beta   90.00
_cell.angle_gamma   90.00
#
_symmetry.space_group_name_H-M   'P 1'
#
loop_
_entity.id
_entity.type
_entity.pdbx_description
1 polymer ?
#
loop_
_entity_poly.entity_id
_entity_poly.type
_entity_poly.pdbx_seq_one_letter_code
_entity_poly.pdbx_strand_id
1 'polypeptide(L)'
;MLRNVVCWIFRRVLSTLLKTVFYCTDRETTRMKVTYYRRPIWSYIRFRSTRTLLSDRFREIDHRTKDHIRLERLERGLYFSYSKLRWIPKANGVRALQVSLMDNVVRGSKYAYYSSRSLWRSIGAILRHEIRSLGGSNVGTRAEIYRRYLRFSDEWRRAGKPRMFAAKFDVVSSFDTILSKRLVLDVLPRLIKGSDYLVLRYRKFNWISRRKGVRWARKVVVSENQEESSFLRLARNKICEQNRSSVLVDDVSVLNISRLDVLQALSHVILKNIVEVNGQFHLQSTGIPQGMPLSSMLAVMYYADLERSTELADYARTRGPSISLRFVDDFFLATASQDVFTRYTKLMAAGFSEYGTAMSQRKSIVNYGNATGQFSMKIPWCGLLIDTFSMEVLVDYSRFKYCRIRDTIRIDSGPGWRETLWTAAVSQSFYMRLQVINLDENINSNLTIAVNVFQAALVLLAKLSCC
;
A
#
# COMPACT_ATOMS: atom_id res chain seq x y z
N MET A 1 -2.28 46.83 -10.12
CA MET A 1 -1.11 47.02 -9.23
C MET A 1 -1.23 46.25 -7.91
N LEU A 2 -2.28 46.46 -7.09
CA LEU A 2 -2.48 45.81 -5.78
C LEU A 2 -2.38 44.27 -5.81
N ARG A 3 -3.05 43.59 -6.76
CA ARG A 3 -2.96 42.13 -6.93
C ARG A 3 -1.52 41.63 -7.06
N ASN A 4 -0.69 42.34 -7.82
CA ASN A 4 0.70 41.94 -8.06
C ASN A 4 1.56 42.15 -6.81
N VAL A 5 1.32 43.24 -6.08
CA VAL A 5 1.98 43.51 -4.79
C VAL A 5 1.62 42.43 -3.76
N VAL A 6 0.33 42.12 -3.60
CA VAL A 6 -0.12 41.04 -2.71
C VAL A 6 0.50 39.69 -3.12
N CYS A 7 0.45 39.35 -4.40
CA CYS A 7 1.09 38.12 -4.91
C CYS A 7 2.59 38.09 -4.62
N TRP A 8 3.29 39.21 -4.75
CA TRP A 8 4.71 39.32 -4.42
C TRP A 8 4.96 39.12 -2.92
N ILE A 9 4.18 39.75 -2.04
CA ILE A 9 4.27 39.57 -0.58
C ILE A 9 4.10 38.09 -0.21
N PHE A 10 3.05 37.42 -0.71
CA PHE A 10 2.82 36.01 -0.39
C PHE A 10 3.90 35.09 -0.96
N ARG A 11 4.30 35.30 -2.21
CA ARG A 11 5.26 34.41 -2.89
C ARG A 11 6.70 34.62 -2.45
N ARG A 12 7.12 35.85 -2.17
CA ARG A 12 8.52 36.19 -1.88
C ARG A 12 8.78 36.44 -0.40
N VAL A 13 7.90 37.15 0.30
CA VAL A 13 8.13 37.48 1.71
C VAL A 13 7.62 36.35 2.60
N LEU A 14 6.31 36.10 2.59
CA LEU A 14 5.68 35.13 3.50
C LEU A 14 6.18 33.69 3.24
N SER A 15 6.30 33.27 1.98
CA SER A 15 6.79 31.92 1.68
C SER A 15 8.23 31.72 2.15
N THR A 16 9.07 32.75 2.07
CA THR A 16 10.46 32.71 2.54
C THR A 16 10.51 32.69 4.06
N LEU A 17 9.76 33.59 4.73
CA LEU A 17 9.66 33.63 6.19
C LEU A 17 9.18 32.30 6.79
N LEU A 18 8.13 31.71 6.21
CA LEU A 18 7.62 30.42 6.66
C LEU A 18 8.67 29.32 6.47
N LYS A 19 9.37 29.31 5.33
CA LYS A 19 10.43 28.34 5.06
C LYS A 19 11.62 28.52 5.99
N THR A 20 11.98 29.74 6.37
CA THR A 20 13.15 30.01 7.24
C THR A 20 12.86 29.72 8.71
N VAL A 21 11.67 30.05 9.21
CA VAL A 21 11.33 29.89 10.64
C VAL A 21 10.74 28.52 10.95
N PHE A 22 9.95 27.95 10.03
CA PHE A 22 9.20 26.71 10.26
C PHE A 22 9.59 25.57 9.32
N TYR A 23 9.54 24.35 9.86
CA TYR A 23 9.40 23.14 9.07
C TYR A 23 7.91 22.86 8.87
N CYS A 24 7.47 22.95 7.62
CA CYS A 24 6.08 22.74 7.23
C CYS A 24 5.91 21.31 6.71
N THR A 25 5.09 20.50 7.37
CA THR A 25 4.84 19.10 6.97
C THR A 25 3.43 18.67 7.32
N ASP A 26 2.91 17.69 6.60
CA ASP A 26 1.71 16.95 6.95
C ASP A 26 2.01 15.88 8.03
N ARG A 27 1.03 15.55 8.87
CA ARG A 27 1.07 14.34 9.71
C ARG A 27 0.27 13.23 9.06
N GLU A 28 0.69 11.98 9.27
CA GLU A 28 -0.01 10.80 8.74
C GLU A 28 -1.49 10.73 9.18
N THR A 29 -1.80 11.19 10.39
CA THR A 29 -3.15 11.17 10.96
C THR A 29 -4.01 12.38 10.58
N THR A 30 -3.40 13.54 10.28
CA THR A 30 -4.13 14.79 10.03
C THR A 30 -4.38 15.09 8.56
N ARG A 31 -4.10 14.12 7.68
CA ARG A 31 -4.40 14.18 6.23
C ARG A 31 -3.78 15.42 5.58
N MET A 32 -4.58 16.33 5.04
CA MET A 32 -4.11 17.52 4.32
C MET A 32 -3.75 18.68 5.25
N LYS A 33 -3.95 18.54 6.57
CA LYS A 33 -3.57 19.59 7.52
C LYS A 33 -2.06 19.76 7.56
N VAL A 34 -1.60 20.94 7.15
CA VAL A 34 -0.20 21.35 7.31
C VAL A 34 0.05 21.69 8.77
N THR A 35 1.10 21.09 9.32
CA THR A 35 1.61 21.39 10.66
C THR A 35 2.94 22.13 10.56
N TYR A 36 3.13 23.09 11.46
CA TYR A 36 4.29 23.98 11.49
C TYR A 36 5.09 23.68 12.75
N TYR A 37 6.33 23.25 12.57
CA TYR A 37 7.27 23.05 13.66
C TYR A 37 8.34 24.13 13.61
N ARG A 38 8.72 24.72 14.75
CA ARG A 38 9.86 25.65 14.78
C ARG A 38 11.11 24.90 14.31
N ARG A 39 11.91 25.52 13.44
CA ARG A 39 13.09 24.86 12.85
C ARG A 39 14.06 24.26 13.88
N PRO A 40 14.46 24.95 14.97
CA PRO A 40 15.39 24.37 15.94
C PRO A 40 14.85 23.08 16.59
N ILE A 41 13.56 23.08 16.95
CA ILE A 41 12.90 21.92 17.53
C ILE A 41 12.86 20.76 16.53
N TRP A 42 12.49 21.05 15.28
CA TRP A 42 12.46 20.02 14.24
C TRP A 42 13.85 19.46 13.92
N SER A 43 14.88 20.30 13.87
CA SER A 43 16.26 19.88 13.70
C SER A 43 16.70 18.94 14.83
N TYR A 44 16.34 19.24 16.08
CA TYR A 44 16.62 18.36 17.23
C TYR A 44 15.92 17.00 17.10
N ILE A 45 14.62 16.98 16.78
CA ILE A 45 13.86 15.75 16.56
C ILE A 45 14.50 14.94 15.43
N ARG A 46 14.76 15.58 14.29
CA ARG A 46 15.41 14.97 13.13
C ARG A 46 16.76 14.37 13.51
N PHE A 47 17.59 15.09 14.23
CA PHE A 47 18.92 14.62 14.63
C PHE A 47 18.83 13.36 15.49
N ARG A 48 18.03 13.38 16.56
CA ARG A 48 17.82 12.22 17.45
C ARG A 48 17.30 11.01 16.68
N SER A 49 16.24 11.20 15.88
CA SER A 49 15.64 10.11 15.11
C SER A 49 16.54 9.57 14.00
N THR A 50 17.37 10.44 13.39
CA THR A 50 18.36 10.02 12.39
C THR A 50 19.42 9.14 13.02
N ARG A 51 19.92 9.52 14.20
CA ARG A 51 20.96 8.75 14.90
C ARG A 51 20.50 7.33 15.24
N THR A 52 19.29 7.19 15.81
CA THR A 52 18.69 5.87 16.09
C THR A 52 18.44 5.07 14.80
N LEU A 53 17.93 5.73 13.75
CA LEU A 53 17.69 5.07 12.47
C LEU A 53 18.99 4.49 11.88
N LEU A 54 20.06 5.28 11.89
CA LEU A 54 21.34 4.90 11.31
C LEU A 54 22.03 3.80 12.11
N SER A 55 22.01 3.88 13.45
CA SER A 55 22.64 2.85 14.31
C SER A 55 22.03 1.47 14.11
N ASP A 56 20.71 1.41 13.91
CA ASP A 56 19.98 0.14 13.94
C ASP A 56 19.96 -0.55 12.58
N ARG A 57 19.98 0.22 11.48
CA ARG A 57 19.58 -0.28 10.14
C ARG A 57 20.49 0.12 8.99
N PHE A 58 21.53 0.91 9.25
CA PHE A 58 22.41 1.41 8.21
C PHE A 58 23.87 1.23 8.58
N ARG A 59 24.71 1.12 7.55
CA ARG A 59 26.17 1.11 7.69
C ARG A 59 26.73 2.31 6.93
N GLU A 60 27.59 3.07 7.56
CA GLU A 60 28.27 4.19 6.90
C GLU A 60 29.20 3.68 5.81
N ILE A 61 29.23 4.41 4.69
CA ILE A 61 30.12 4.14 3.57
C ILE A 61 31.20 5.22 3.56
N ASP A 62 32.46 4.80 3.39
CA ASP A 62 33.61 5.71 3.40
C ASP A 62 33.47 6.85 2.36
N HIS A 63 33.98 8.02 2.74
CA HIS A 63 33.89 9.27 2.01
C HIS A 63 34.62 9.22 0.65
N ARG A 64 35.67 8.40 0.52
CA ARG A 64 36.44 8.20 -0.73
C ARG A 64 35.64 7.48 -1.83
N THR A 65 34.54 6.82 -1.46
CA THR A 65 33.69 6.04 -2.36
C THR A 65 32.56 6.88 -2.97
N LYS A 66 32.43 8.18 -2.66
CA LYS A 66 31.32 9.04 -3.15
C LYS A 66 31.36 9.24 -4.66
N ASP A 67 32.52 9.62 -5.19
CA ASP A 67 32.73 9.76 -6.63
C ASP A 67 32.76 8.40 -7.32
N HIS A 68 33.31 7.38 -6.64
CA HIS A 68 33.32 6.00 -7.12
C HIS A 68 31.90 5.43 -7.26
N ILE A 69 31.01 5.63 -6.28
CA ILE A 69 29.59 5.23 -6.35
C ILE A 69 28.88 5.97 -7.47
N ARG A 70 29.22 7.24 -7.71
CA ARG A 70 28.65 8.03 -8.82
C ARG A 70 29.14 7.54 -10.18
N LEU A 71 30.42 7.16 -10.31
CA LEU A 71 31.06 6.65 -11.53
C LEU A 71 30.64 5.19 -11.83
N GLU A 72 30.69 4.31 -10.84
CA GLU A 72 30.24 2.91 -10.93
C GLU A 72 28.76 2.82 -11.38
N ARG A 73 27.95 3.84 -11.07
CA ARG A 73 26.57 3.95 -11.55
C ARG A 73 26.44 4.35 -13.02
N LEU A 74 27.31 5.24 -13.49
CA LEU A 74 27.37 5.63 -14.90
C LEU A 74 27.82 4.44 -15.75
N GLU A 75 28.75 3.63 -15.23
CA GLU A 75 29.30 2.45 -15.90
C GLU A 75 28.34 1.25 -15.87
N ARG A 76 27.62 1.01 -14.75
CA ARG A 76 26.75 -0.17 -14.58
C ARG A 76 25.29 0.02 -14.99
N GLY A 77 24.91 1.20 -15.51
CA GLY A 77 23.55 1.45 -16.01
C GLY A 77 22.44 1.26 -14.97
N LEU A 78 22.76 1.50 -13.69
CA LEU A 78 21.92 1.13 -12.56
C LEU A 78 20.65 2.00 -12.44
N TYR A 79 19.53 1.36 -12.09
CA TYR A 79 18.18 1.94 -12.12
C TYR A 79 17.83 2.90 -10.98
N PHE A 80 18.72 3.08 -9.98
CA PHE A 80 18.50 3.94 -8.82
C PHE A 80 19.80 4.65 -8.45
N SER A 81 19.73 5.99 -8.29
CA SER A 81 20.85 6.79 -7.81
C SER A 81 20.97 6.63 -6.29
N TYR A 82 20.48 7.55 -5.48
CA TYR A 82 20.38 7.37 -4.03
C TYR A 82 19.10 8.02 -3.54
N SER A 83 18.69 7.70 -2.32
CA SER A 83 17.50 8.29 -1.72
C SER A 83 17.87 9.34 -0.67
N LYS A 84 17.09 10.41 -0.58
CA LYS A 84 17.15 11.36 0.53
C LYS A 84 16.09 11.02 1.57
N LEU A 85 16.38 11.24 2.85
CA LEU A 85 15.38 11.06 3.91
C LEU A 85 14.43 12.25 4.02
N ARG A 86 13.14 11.96 3.95
CA ARG A 86 12.04 12.87 4.34
C ARG A 86 11.40 12.34 5.63
N TRP A 87 11.39 13.17 6.66
CA TRP A 87 10.82 12.83 7.96
C TRP A 87 9.36 13.28 8.04
N ILE A 88 8.48 12.39 8.49
CA ILE A 88 7.05 12.65 8.67
C ILE A 88 6.66 12.38 10.13
N PRO A 89 6.01 13.31 10.84
CA PRO A 89 5.55 13.07 12.19
C PRO A 89 4.47 11.98 12.28
N LYS A 90 4.60 11.12 13.29
CA LYS A 90 3.60 10.14 13.74
C LYS A 90 3.07 10.53 15.13
N ALA A 91 2.04 9.83 15.59
CA ALA A 91 1.48 10.05 16.93
C ALA A 91 2.55 9.87 18.04
N ASN A 92 3.38 8.83 17.94
CA ASN A 92 4.41 8.50 18.92
C ASN A 92 5.80 8.39 18.25
N GLY A 93 6.24 9.44 17.55
CA GLY A 93 7.56 9.49 16.92
C GLY A 93 7.55 10.05 15.50
N VAL A 94 8.50 9.61 14.67
CA VAL A 94 8.62 10.03 13.27
C VAL A 94 8.81 8.84 12.34
N ARG A 95 8.41 9.00 11.09
CA ARG A 95 8.62 8.04 10.00
C ARG A 95 9.63 8.62 9.02
N ALA A 96 10.65 7.84 8.70
CA ALA A 96 11.57 8.17 7.62
C ALA A 96 11.05 7.59 6.30
N LEU A 97 10.80 8.46 5.32
CA LEU A 97 10.56 8.06 3.93
C LEU A 97 11.80 8.35 3.10
N GLN A 98 12.16 7.39 2.26
CA GLN A 98 13.22 7.50 1.29
C GLN A 98 12.65 8.06 -0.01
N VAL A 99 13.03 9.28 -0.32
CA VAL A 99 12.69 9.95 -1.56
C VAL A 99 13.80 9.64 -2.55
N SER A 100 13.51 8.69 -3.44
CA SER A 100 14.46 8.32 -4.49
C SER A 100 14.65 9.45 -5.49
N LEU A 101 15.91 9.78 -5.75
CA LEU A 101 16.33 10.56 -6.91
C LEU A 101 16.53 9.57 -8.06
N MET A 102 15.47 9.28 -8.79
CA MET A 102 15.58 8.46 -10.01
C MET A 102 16.20 9.30 -11.12
N ASP A 103 17.31 8.82 -11.69
CA ASP A 103 17.82 9.38 -12.94
C ASP A 103 16.87 9.08 -14.09
N ASN A 104 16.69 10.08 -14.97
CA ASN A 104 15.70 10.03 -16.04
C ASN A 104 16.06 9.07 -17.19
N VAL A 105 17.32 8.59 -17.25
CA VAL A 105 17.84 7.83 -18.39
C VAL A 105 18.53 6.56 -17.91
N VAL A 106 18.13 5.42 -18.47
CA VAL A 106 18.86 4.16 -18.34
C VAL A 106 19.98 4.18 -19.41
N ARG A 107 21.19 4.61 -19.06
CA ARG A 107 22.30 4.61 -20.04
C ARG A 107 22.98 3.24 -20.05
N GLY A 108 23.35 2.74 -21.23
CA GLY A 108 24.20 1.55 -21.37
C GLY A 108 23.53 0.18 -21.13
N SER A 109 22.19 0.09 -21.09
CA SER A 109 21.49 -1.20 -20.99
C SER A 109 20.59 -1.47 -22.20
N LYS A 110 20.21 -2.73 -22.41
CA LYS A 110 19.21 -3.13 -23.43
C LYS A 110 17.85 -2.44 -23.28
N TYR A 111 17.61 -1.75 -22.17
CA TYR A 111 16.41 -0.98 -21.88
C TYR A 111 16.61 0.55 -22.02
N ALA A 112 17.68 1.01 -22.69
CA ALA A 112 18.03 2.42 -22.76
C ALA A 112 16.95 3.35 -23.35
N TYR A 113 16.06 2.80 -24.17
CA TYR A 113 14.90 3.50 -24.74
C TYR A 113 13.79 3.81 -23.71
N TYR A 114 13.87 3.23 -22.50
CA TYR A 114 12.88 3.42 -21.45
C TYR A 114 13.44 4.29 -20.32
N SER A 115 12.62 5.22 -19.82
CA SER A 115 12.93 5.88 -18.54
C SER A 115 12.90 4.86 -17.40
N SER A 116 13.80 5.04 -16.42
CA SER A 116 13.87 4.22 -15.20
C SER A 116 12.49 4.05 -14.56
N ARG A 117 11.72 5.14 -14.50
CA ARG A 117 10.34 5.13 -13.97
C ARG A 117 9.38 4.25 -14.76
N SER A 118 9.49 4.20 -16.09
CA SER A 118 8.65 3.32 -16.92
C SER A 118 8.98 1.85 -16.66
N LEU A 119 10.28 1.51 -16.60
CA LEU A 119 10.73 0.15 -16.31
C LEU A 119 10.29 -0.30 -14.92
N TRP A 120 10.44 0.53 -13.89
CA TRP A 120 9.95 0.23 -12.54
C TRP A 120 8.44 0.00 -12.49
N ARG A 121 7.67 0.72 -13.31
CA ARG A 121 6.23 0.45 -13.46
C ARG A 121 5.95 -0.88 -14.16
N SER A 122 6.82 -1.31 -15.08
CA SER A 122 6.75 -2.63 -15.73
C SER A 122 7.09 -3.75 -14.75
N ILE A 123 8.19 -3.63 -13.99
CA ILE A 123 8.54 -4.57 -12.91
C ILE A 123 7.40 -4.66 -11.90
N GLY A 124 6.83 -3.52 -11.49
CA GLY A 124 5.65 -3.52 -10.63
C GLY A 124 4.41 -4.14 -11.26
N ALA A 125 4.27 -4.17 -12.59
CA ALA A 125 3.20 -4.90 -13.25
C ALA A 125 3.45 -6.42 -13.21
N ILE A 126 4.70 -6.84 -13.40
CA ILE A 126 5.13 -8.24 -13.30
C ILE A 126 4.89 -8.78 -11.90
N LEU A 127 5.34 -8.07 -10.87
CA LEU A 127 5.09 -8.49 -9.49
C LEU A 127 3.59 -8.57 -9.17
N ARG A 128 2.74 -7.72 -9.77
CA ARG A 128 1.26 -7.78 -9.57
C ARG A 128 0.68 -9.03 -10.23
N HIS A 129 1.25 -9.44 -11.36
CA HIS A 129 0.87 -10.68 -12.04
C HIS A 129 1.20 -11.88 -11.15
N GLU A 130 2.45 -11.99 -10.67
CA GLU A 130 2.88 -13.06 -9.77
C GLU A 130 2.07 -13.10 -8.47
N ILE A 131 1.83 -11.94 -7.85
CA ILE A 131 1.05 -11.85 -6.59
C ILE A 131 -0.36 -12.41 -6.74
N ARG A 132 -1.01 -12.22 -7.91
CA ARG A 132 -2.35 -12.76 -8.15
C ARG A 132 -2.38 -14.29 -8.14
N SER A 133 -1.27 -14.94 -8.50
CA SER A 133 -1.13 -16.39 -8.43
C SER A 133 -0.69 -16.92 -7.06
N LEU A 134 -0.39 -16.06 -6.08
CA LEU A 134 0.15 -16.53 -4.80
C LEU A 134 -0.90 -17.26 -3.92
N GLY A 135 -2.20 -17.11 -4.18
CA GLY A 135 -3.24 -17.72 -3.36
C GLY A 135 -3.11 -17.35 -1.87
N GLY A 136 -3.50 -18.27 -0.97
CA GLY A 136 -3.40 -18.08 0.48
C GLY A 136 -4.37 -17.02 1.01
N SER A 137 -4.06 -16.41 2.16
CA SER A 137 -4.89 -15.38 2.81
C SER A 137 -4.83 -14.01 2.10
N ASN A 138 -3.82 -13.79 1.25
CA ASN A 138 -3.52 -12.48 0.66
C ASN A 138 -4.71 -11.96 -0.17
N VAL A 139 -5.06 -10.70 0.06
CA VAL A 139 -6.05 -9.96 -0.73
C VAL A 139 -5.45 -8.67 -1.27
N GLY A 140 -5.47 -8.52 -2.59
CA GLY A 140 -4.89 -7.33 -3.24
C GLY A 140 -5.88 -6.19 -3.44
N THR A 141 -7.19 -6.48 -3.41
CA THR A 141 -8.24 -5.53 -3.76
C THR A 141 -9.47 -5.68 -2.88
N ARG A 142 -10.26 -4.61 -2.74
CA ARG A 142 -11.55 -4.65 -2.04
C ARG A 142 -12.55 -5.63 -2.66
N ALA A 143 -12.53 -5.77 -3.98
CA ALA A 143 -13.37 -6.75 -4.67
C ALA A 143 -13.00 -8.19 -4.31
N GLU A 144 -11.72 -8.47 -4.02
CA GLU A 144 -11.29 -9.78 -3.54
C GLU A 144 -11.69 -10.02 -2.08
N ILE A 145 -11.58 -9.00 -1.22
CA ILE A 145 -12.11 -9.05 0.15
C ILE A 145 -13.60 -9.41 0.12
N TYR A 146 -14.38 -8.67 -0.67
CA TYR A 146 -15.81 -8.91 -0.83
C TYR A 146 -16.12 -10.34 -1.28
N ARG A 147 -15.50 -10.83 -2.37
CA ARG A 147 -15.75 -12.19 -2.88
C ARG A 147 -15.43 -13.29 -1.85
N ARG A 148 -14.36 -13.13 -1.07
CA ARG A 148 -14.02 -14.10 -0.02
C ARG A 148 -14.97 -14.01 1.16
N TYR A 149 -15.32 -12.80 1.57
CA TYR A 149 -16.24 -12.58 2.68
C TYR A 149 -17.66 -13.06 2.36
N LEU A 150 -18.13 -12.89 1.13
CA LEU A 150 -19.43 -13.36 0.67
C LEU A 150 -19.53 -14.89 0.79
N ARG A 151 -18.50 -15.63 0.32
CA ARG A 151 -18.44 -17.09 0.45
C ARG A 151 -18.44 -17.53 1.92
N PHE A 152 -17.63 -16.87 2.75
CA PHE A 152 -17.59 -17.15 4.18
C PHE A 152 -18.94 -16.87 4.87
N SER A 153 -19.61 -15.75 4.57
CA SER A 153 -20.90 -15.38 5.16
C SER A 153 -21.98 -16.42 4.82
N ASP A 154 -21.94 -16.92 3.59
CA ASP A 154 -22.82 -17.96 3.10
C ASP A 154 -22.57 -19.32 3.81
N GLU A 155 -21.32 -19.75 3.96
CA GLU A 155 -20.94 -20.91 4.77
C GLU A 155 -21.35 -20.77 6.25
N TRP A 156 -21.12 -19.60 6.84
CA TRP A 156 -21.49 -19.29 8.22
C TRP A 156 -23.01 -19.36 8.45
N ARG A 157 -23.80 -18.86 7.50
CA ARG A 157 -25.27 -18.99 7.57
C ARG A 157 -25.74 -20.42 7.43
N ARG A 158 -25.18 -21.20 6.50
CA ARG A 158 -25.52 -22.63 6.35
C ARG A 158 -25.21 -23.44 7.60
N ALA A 159 -24.17 -23.06 8.32
CA ALA A 159 -23.80 -23.66 9.60
C ALA A 159 -24.68 -23.21 10.79
N GLY A 160 -25.74 -22.44 10.57
CA GLY A 160 -26.65 -21.99 11.62
C GLY A 160 -26.16 -20.76 12.39
N LYS A 161 -25.29 -19.94 11.79
CA LYS A 161 -24.71 -18.73 12.41
C LYS A 161 -24.06 -18.99 13.77
N PRO A 162 -23.09 -19.92 13.85
CA PRO A 162 -22.40 -20.21 15.11
C PRO A 162 -21.66 -18.97 15.63
N ARG A 163 -21.39 -18.96 16.94
CA ARG A 163 -20.52 -17.93 17.55
C ARG A 163 -19.15 -17.91 16.85
N MET A 164 -18.66 -16.72 16.57
CA MET A 164 -17.40 -16.52 15.87
C MET A 164 -16.31 -15.97 16.79
N PHE A 165 -15.09 -16.45 16.59
CA PHE A 165 -13.88 -15.98 17.22
C PHE A 165 -13.03 -15.27 16.17
N ALA A 166 -12.72 -14.00 16.39
CA ALA A 166 -12.07 -13.15 15.42
C ALA A 166 -10.90 -12.38 16.04
N ALA A 167 -9.83 -12.24 15.26
CA ALA A 167 -8.61 -11.58 15.67
C ALA A 167 -8.02 -10.80 14.50
N LYS A 168 -7.38 -9.68 14.86
CA LYS A 168 -6.56 -8.87 13.99
C LYS A 168 -5.16 -8.77 14.57
N PHE A 169 -4.16 -8.88 13.71
CA PHE A 169 -2.76 -8.68 14.06
C PHE A 169 -2.08 -7.71 13.09
N ASP A 170 -1.30 -6.78 13.65
CA ASP A 170 -0.51 -5.78 12.92
C ASP A 170 0.98 -6.09 13.13
N VAL A 171 1.75 -6.25 12.06
CA VAL A 171 3.19 -6.51 12.17
C VAL A 171 3.93 -5.26 12.68
N VAL A 172 4.85 -5.46 13.62
CA VAL A 172 5.72 -4.39 14.12
C VAL A 172 6.67 -3.92 13.01
N SER A 173 6.52 -2.66 12.61
CA SER A 173 7.42 -1.97 11.67
C SER A 173 7.74 -2.80 10.42
N SER A 174 6.73 -3.41 9.80
CA SER A 174 6.82 -4.41 8.72
C SER A 174 7.93 -4.16 7.70
N PHE A 175 7.98 -2.99 7.06
CA PHE A 175 9.00 -2.70 6.05
C PHE A 175 10.42 -2.63 6.60
N ASP A 176 10.59 -2.25 7.86
CA ASP A 176 11.91 -2.13 8.50
C ASP A 176 12.42 -3.47 9.03
N THR A 177 11.53 -4.44 9.32
CA THR A 177 11.87 -5.75 9.90
C THR A 177 12.08 -6.85 8.88
N ILE A 178 11.66 -6.65 7.62
CA ILE A 178 11.89 -7.60 6.53
C ILE A 178 13.39 -7.91 6.38
N LEU A 179 13.73 -9.20 6.36
CA LEU A 179 15.10 -9.66 6.16
C LEU A 179 15.47 -9.56 4.68
N SER A 180 16.21 -8.50 4.32
CA SER A 180 16.53 -8.13 2.92
C SER A 180 17.24 -9.26 2.16
N LYS A 181 18.16 -9.97 2.82
CA LYS A 181 18.88 -11.12 2.22
C LYS A 181 17.95 -12.29 1.93
N ARG A 182 17.13 -12.70 2.91
CA ARG A 182 16.13 -13.77 2.73
C ARG A 182 15.14 -13.42 1.62
N LEU A 183 14.67 -12.17 1.59
CA LEU A 183 13.77 -11.70 0.54
C LEU A 183 14.38 -11.91 -0.86
N VAL A 184 15.65 -11.52 -1.04
CA VAL A 184 16.30 -11.54 -2.36
C VAL A 184 16.81 -12.92 -2.76
N LEU A 185 17.38 -13.68 -1.84
CA LEU A 185 18.03 -14.96 -2.13
C LEU A 185 17.05 -16.13 -2.13
N ASP A 186 16.00 -16.05 -1.29
CA ASP A 186 15.11 -17.19 -1.05
C ASP A 186 13.70 -16.92 -1.58
N VAL A 187 13.07 -15.83 -1.11
CA VAL A 187 11.66 -15.55 -1.38
C VAL A 187 11.42 -15.21 -2.86
N LEU A 188 12.08 -14.18 -3.38
CA LEU A 188 11.84 -13.69 -4.74
C LEU A 188 12.10 -14.77 -5.81
N PRO A 189 13.20 -15.55 -5.76
CA PRO A 189 13.43 -16.62 -6.73
C PRO A 189 12.39 -17.73 -6.65
N ARG A 190 11.88 -18.10 -5.46
CA ARG A 190 10.82 -19.11 -5.32
C ARG A 190 9.47 -18.63 -5.86
N LEU A 191 9.16 -17.35 -5.66
CA LEU A 191 7.82 -16.82 -5.93
C LEU A 191 7.65 -16.25 -7.34
N ILE A 192 8.71 -15.75 -7.98
CA ILE A 192 8.68 -15.26 -9.37
C ILE A 192 8.94 -16.45 -10.28
N LYS A 193 7.87 -17.01 -10.86
CA LYS A 193 7.95 -18.28 -11.61
C LYS A 193 8.16 -18.11 -13.11
N GLY A 194 7.57 -17.08 -13.72
CA GLY A 194 7.68 -16.84 -15.16
C GLY A 194 9.12 -16.60 -15.59
N SER A 195 9.54 -17.25 -16.68
CA SER A 195 10.89 -17.19 -17.25
C SER A 195 11.11 -15.89 -18.05
N ASP A 196 10.16 -15.53 -18.91
CA ASP A 196 10.09 -14.24 -19.59
C ASP A 196 8.70 -13.58 -19.46
N TYR A 197 8.71 -12.25 -19.37
CA TYR A 197 7.51 -11.44 -19.20
C TYR A 197 7.31 -10.46 -20.36
N LEU A 198 6.19 -10.61 -21.06
CA LEU A 198 5.72 -9.62 -22.03
C LEU A 198 4.83 -8.60 -21.33
N VAL A 199 5.29 -7.35 -21.27
CA VAL A 199 4.56 -6.23 -20.68
C VAL A 199 3.96 -5.37 -21.79
N LEU A 200 2.66 -5.53 -22.02
CA LEU A 200 1.93 -4.78 -23.04
C LEU A 200 1.27 -3.54 -22.46
N ARG A 201 1.30 -2.44 -23.22
CA ARG A 201 0.71 -1.16 -22.82
C ARG A 201 -0.66 -0.94 -23.46
N TYR A 202 -1.57 -0.66 -22.54
CA TYR A 202 -2.97 -0.29 -22.67
C TYR A 202 -3.37 1.17 -22.63
N ARG A 203 -4.38 1.61 -23.37
CA ARG A 203 -5.18 2.78 -22.96
C ARG A 203 -6.63 2.39 -22.74
N LYS A 204 -7.17 2.78 -21.58
CA LYS A 204 -8.56 2.56 -21.21
C LYS A 204 -9.31 3.89 -21.23
N PHE A 205 -10.46 3.91 -21.90
CA PHE A 205 -11.40 5.01 -21.92
C PHE A 205 -12.68 4.61 -21.19
N ASN A 206 -12.95 5.28 -20.08
CA ASN A 206 -14.23 5.18 -19.39
C ASN A 206 -15.12 6.36 -19.81
N TRP A 207 -16.37 6.06 -20.12
CA TRP A 207 -17.41 7.08 -20.23
C TRP A 207 -17.92 7.44 -18.84
N ILE A 208 -17.66 8.68 -18.41
CA ILE A 208 -18.14 9.21 -17.12
C ILE A 208 -19.25 10.25 -17.35
N SER A 209 -19.32 10.86 -18.54
CA SER A 209 -20.33 11.86 -18.92
C SER A 209 -20.33 12.07 -20.44
N ARG A 210 -21.42 12.62 -20.98
CA ARG A 210 -21.60 13.02 -22.40
C ARG A 210 -20.50 13.91 -22.97
N ARG A 211 -19.63 14.51 -22.15
CA ARG A 211 -18.64 15.51 -22.61
C ARG A 211 -17.17 15.17 -22.34
N LYS A 212 -16.82 14.17 -21.53
CA LYS A 212 -15.41 13.86 -21.21
C LYS A 212 -15.17 12.37 -20.96
N GLY A 213 -14.35 11.75 -21.80
CA GLY A 213 -13.73 10.45 -21.53
C GLY A 213 -12.43 10.64 -20.74
N VAL A 214 -12.20 9.82 -19.71
CA VAL A 214 -10.93 9.83 -18.97
C VAL A 214 -10.01 8.75 -19.51
N ARG A 215 -8.80 9.15 -19.92
CA ARG A 215 -7.79 8.29 -20.52
C ARG A 215 -6.81 7.79 -19.45
N TRP A 216 -6.73 6.47 -19.29
CA TRP A 216 -5.78 5.85 -18.36
C TRP A 216 -4.80 4.97 -19.12
N ALA A 217 -3.49 5.23 -18.95
CA ALA A 217 -2.45 4.29 -19.38
C ALA A 217 -2.39 3.10 -18.40
N ARG A 218 -2.44 1.88 -18.95
CA ARG A 218 -2.41 0.62 -18.18
C ARG A 218 -1.36 -0.32 -18.75
N LYS A 219 -0.99 -1.32 -17.96
CA LYS A 219 -0.05 -2.39 -18.36
C LYS A 219 -0.70 -3.74 -18.04
N VAL A 220 -0.59 -4.68 -18.97
CA VAL A 220 -0.93 -6.10 -18.77
C VAL A 220 0.34 -6.92 -18.97
N VAL A 221 0.45 -8.03 -18.24
CA VAL A 221 1.64 -8.90 -18.26
C VAL A 221 1.22 -10.32 -18.60
N VAL A 222 2.02 -10.96 -19.46
CA VAL A 222 1.89 -12.35 -19.88
C VAL A 222 3.22 -13.06 -19.63
N SER A 223 3.17 -14.27 -19.08
CA SER A 223 4.30 -15.18 -18.93
C SER A 223 4.17 -16.31 -19.95
N GLU A 224 5.21 -16.50 -20.76
CA GLU A 224 5.56 -17.54 -21.77
C GLU A 224 4.56 -18.46 -22.49
N ASN A 225 3.31 -18.67 -22.07
CA ASN A 225 2.36 -19.43 -22.90
C ASN A 225 1.84 -18.54 -24.04
N GLN A 226 2.47 -18.69 -25.22
CA GLN A 226 2.34 -17.87 -26.43
C GLN A 226 0.95 -17.85 -27.11
N GLU A 227 -0.09 -18.44 -26.53
CA GLU A 227 -1.43 -18.40 -27.13
C GLU A 227 -2.15 -17.03 -26.96
N GLU A 228 -1.61 -16.12 -26.14
CA GLU A 228 -2.20 -14.80 -25.87
C GLU A 228 -1.29 -13.61 -26.25
N SER A 229 -0.43 -13.73 -27.27
CA SER A 229 0.42 -12.60 -27.73
C SER A 229 -0.39 -11.46 -28.39
N SER A 230 -1.59 -11.77 -28.92
CA SER A 230 -2.50 -10.76 -29.46
C SER A 230 -3.21 -10.00 -28.35
N PHE A 231 -3.07 -8.67 -28.36
CA PHE A 231 -3.77 -7.77 -27.44
C PHE A 231 -5.28 -8.02 -27.42
N LEU A 232 -5.89 -8.39 -28.56
CA LEU A 232 -7.32 -8.65 -28.64
C LEU A 232 -7.75 -9.86 -27.78
N ARG A 233 -6.96 -10.94 -27.77
CA ARG A 233 -7.24 -12.11 -26.92
C ARG A 233 -7.05 -11.77 -25.45
N LEU A 234 -5.98 -11.05 -25.10
CA LEU A 234 -5.75 -10.57 -23.74
C LEU A 234 -6.86 -9.63 -23.25
N ALA A 235 -7.30 -8.73 -24.13
CA ALA A 235 -8.39 -7.82 -23.85
C ALA A 235 -9.64 -8.62 -23.52
N ARG A 236 -10.03 -9.56 -24.39
CA ARG A 236 -11.22 -10.42 -24.19
C ARG A 236 -11.13 -11.25 -22.91
N ASN A 237 -10.02 -11.97 -22.70
CA ASN A 237 -9.92 -12.99 -21.65
C ASN A 237 -9.59 -12.41 -20.26
N LYS A 238 -8.74 -11.37 -20.19
CA LYS A 238 -8.17 -10.90 -18.92
C LYS A 238 -8.58 -9.48 -18.52
N ILE A 239 -8.94 -8.63 -19.49
CA ILE A 239 -9.17 -7.21 -19.25
C ILE A 239 -10.68 -6.89 -19.24
N CYS A 240 -11.46 -7.43 -20.17
CA CYS A 240 -12.86 -7.06 -20.37
C CYS A 240 -13.76 -7.39 -19.18
N GLU A 241 -13.58 -8.55 -18.52
CA GLU A 241 -14.40 -8.95 -17.37
C GLU A 241 -14.43 -7.91 -16.24
N GLN A 242 -13.28 -7.26 -16.02
CA GLN A 242 -13.11 -6.27 -14.94
C GLN A 242 -13.45 -4.84 -15.39
N ASN A 243 -13.77 -4.62 -16.66
CA ASN A 243 -13.83 -3.31 -17.29
C ASN A 243 -15.06 -3.15 -18.19
N ARG A 244 -16.25 -3.31 -17.61
CA ARG A 244 -17.54 -3.04 -18.29
C ARG A 244 -17.61 -1.57 -18.77
N SER A 245 -18.25 -1.37 -19.93
CA SER A 245 -18.51 -0.05 -20.54
C SER A 245 -17.26 0.80 -20.75
N SER A 246 -16.20 0.19 -21.27
CA SER A 246 -14.95 0.90 -21.57
C SER A 246 -14.39 0.53 -22.93
N VAL A 247 -13.73 1.48 -23.58
CA VAL A 247 -13.00 1.25 -24.83
C VAL A 247 -11.53 1.02 -24.48
N LEU A 248 -10.99 -0.08 -24.99
CA LEU A 248 -9.59 -0.48 -24.83
C LEU A 248 -8.87 -0.23 -26.14
N VAL A 249 -7.75 0.49 -26.08
CA VAL A 249 -6.91 0.81 -27.24
C VAL A 249 -5.50 0.31 -26.97
N ASP A 250 -4.96 -0.49 -27.87
CA ASP A 250 -3.57 -0.94 -27.81
C ASP A 250 -2.61 0.25 -28.02
N ASP A 251 -1.57 0.35 -27.19
CA ASP A 251 -0.50 1.35 -27.35
C ASP A 251 0.61 0.81 -28.27
N VAL A 252 0.49 -0.43 -28.77
CA VAL A 252 1.44 -1.15 -29.65
C VAL A 252 2.86 -1.09 -29.09
N SER A 253 2.95 -1.18 -27.76
CA SER A 253 4.21 -1.12 -27.02
C SER A 253 4.32 -2.37 -26.17
N VAL A 254 5.24 -3.23 -26.57
CA VAL A 254 5.57 -4.49 -25.92
C VAL A 254 7.00 -4.38 -25.39
N LEU A 255 7.15 -4.66 -24.09
CA LEU A 255 8.44 -4.74 -23.46
C LEU A 255 8.63 -6.16 -22.94
N ASN A 256 9.64 -6.86 -23.46
CA ASN A 256 10.05 -8.15 -22.93
C ASN A 256 11.07 -7.92 -21.79
N ILE A 257 10.83 -8.55 -20.63
CA ILE A 257 11.75 -8.52 -19.49
C ILE A 257 11.92 -9.95 -18.98
N SER A 258 13.17 -10.42 -18.92
CA SER A 258 13.45 -11.75 -18.38
C SER A 258 13.32 -11.79 -16.86
N ARG A 259 13.05 -12.99 -16.33
CA ARG A 259 13.07 -13.28 -14.89
C ARG A 259 14.38 -12.85 -14.24
N LEU A 260 15.49 -13.13 -14.91
CA LEU A 260 16.82 -12.78 -14.42
C LEU A 260 16.97 -11.26 -14.27
N ASP A 261 16.53 -10.49 -15.26
CA ASP A 261 16.58 -9.02 -15.19
C ASP A 261 15.71 -8.48 -14.04
N VAL A 262 14.51 -9.05 -13.83
CA VAL A 262 13.62 -8.67 -12.72
C VAL A 262 14.31 -8.94 -11.38
N LEU A 263 14.84 -10.15 -11.19
CA LEU A 263 15.50 -10.55 -9.95
C LEU A 263 16.76 -9.71 -9.68
N GLN A 264 17.58 -9.46 -10.70
CA GLN A 264 18.77 -8.61 -10.58
C GLN A 264 18.40 -7.17 -10.24
N ALA A 265 17.38 -6.60 -10.90
CA ALA A 265 16.92 -5.25 -10.60
C ALA A 265 16.41 -5.12 -9.16
N LEU A 266 15.62 -6.09 -8.68
CA LEU A 266 15.11 -6.10 -7.30
C LEU A 266 16.23 -6.32 -6.28
N SER A 267 17.12 -7.27 -6.54
CA SER A 267 18.31 -7.56 -5.71
C SER A 267 19.16 -6.31 -5.51
N HIS A 268 19.45 -5.60 -6.60
CA HIS A 268 20.22 -4.37 -6.56
C HIS A 268 19.57 -3.33 -5.64
N VAL A 269 18.27 -3.11 -5.80
CA VAL A 269 17.56 -2.05 -5.05
C VAL A 269 17.34 -2.40 -3.59
N ILE A 270 17.22 -3.69 -3.26
CA ILE A 270 17.00 -4.12 -1.89
C ILE A 270 18.34 -4.19 -1.13
N LEU A 271 19.38 -4.77 -1.74
CA LEU A 271 20.66 -5.03 -1.08
C LEU A 271 21.69 -3.90 -1.20
N LYS A 272 21.58 -3.07 -2.25
CA LYS A 272 22.50 -1.94 -2.52
C LYS A 272 21.81 -0.59 -2.36
N ASN A 273 20.81 -0.51 -1.49
CA ASN A 273 20.08 0.74 -1.26
C ASN A 273 20.93 1.74 -0.46
N ILE A 274 21.26 2.86 -1.09
CA ILE A 274 22.06 3.93 -0.48
C ILE A 274 21.18 5.14 -0.17
N VAL A 275 21.33 5.65 1.04
CA VAL A 275 20.62 6.83 1.54
C VAL A 275 21.61 7.94 1.88
N GLU A 276 21.35 9.14 1.38
CA GLU A 276 22.11 10.36 1.73
C GLU A 276 21.48 11.04 2.95
N VAL A 277 22.29 11.25 3.98
CA VAL A 277 21.91 11.90 5.23
C VAL A 277 22.98 12.92 5.59
N ASN A 278 22.62 14.21 5.63
CA ASN A 278 23.52 15.31 5.99
C ASN A 278 24.86 15.31 5.21
N GLY A 279 24.84 14.91 3.93
CA GLY A 279 26.03 14.84 3.09
C GLY A 279 26.87 13.57 3.25
N GLN A 280 26.50 12.66 4.15
CA GLN A 280 27.06 11.31 4.29
C GLN A 280 26.18 10.27 3.61
N PHE A 281 26.78 9.19 3.13
CA PHE A 281 26.07 8.09 2.47
C PHE A 281 26.09 6.85 3.35
N HIS A 282 24.93 6.21 3.47
CA HIS A 282 24.78 5.02 4.26
C HIS A 282 24.08 3.92 3.47
N LEU A 283 24.57 2.69 3.59
CA LEU A 283 23.97 1.50 3.00
C LEU A 283 22.93 0.93 3.96
N GLN A 284 21.71 0.68 3.48
CA GLN A 284 20.68 0.01 4.27
C GLN A 284 21.04 -1.47 4.47
N SER A 285 21.12 -1.94 5.71
CA SER A 285 21.47 -3.32 6.04
C SER A 285 20.26 -4.23 6.27
N THR A 286 19.15 -3.68 6.74
CA THR A 286 17.93 -4.43 7.11
C THR A 286 16.67 -3.69 6.65
N GLY A 287 15.62 -4.44 6.34
CA GLY A 287 14.36 -3.92 5.81
C GLY A 287 14.39 -3.65 4.31
N ILE A 288 13.27 -3.11 3.82
CA ILE A 288 13.11 -2.65 2.44
C ILE A 288 12.99 -1.11 2.40
N PRO A 289 13.36 -0.45 1.29
CA PRO A 289 13.31 1.00 1.18
C PRO A 289 11.87 1.54 1.37
N GLN A 290 11.62 2.34 2.42
CA GLN A 290 10.30 2.95 2.60
C GLN A 290 10.08 4.11 1.63
N GLY A 291 9.04 4.09 0.80
CA GLY A 291 8.77 5.13 -0.20
C GLY A 291 9.16 4.74 -1.63
N MET A 292 9.80 3.58 -1.81
CA MET A 292 9.90 2.95 -3.12
C MET A 292 8.51 2.42 -3.55
N PRO A 293 8.10 2.61 -4.83
CA PRO A 293 6.79 2.19 -5.32
C PRO A 293 6.48 0.68 -5.21
N LEU A 294 7.50 -0.17 -5.08
CA LEU A 294 7.36 -1.62 -5.03
C LEU A 294 7.37 -2.21 -3.62
N SER A 295 7.67 -1.43 -2.58
CA SER A 295 7.92 -1.96 -1.23
C SER A 295 6.71 -2.71 -0.66
N SER A 296 5.49 -2.21 -0.86
CA SER A 296 4.27 -2.90 -0.42
C SER A 296 4.09 -4.26 -1.11
N MET A 297 4.49 -4.37 -2.38
CA MET A 297 4.39 -5.62 -3.13
C MET A 297 5.45 -6.63 -2.69
N LEU A 298 6.67 -6.16 -2.43
CA LEU A 298 7.73 -6.98 -1.86
C LEU A 298 7.34 -7.52 -0.48
N ALA A 299 6.73 -6.68 0.37
CA ALA A 299 6.18 -7.11 1.65
C ALA A 299 5.07 -8.15 1.48
N VAL A 300 4.15 -7.97 0.53
CA VAL A 300 3.12 -8.97 0.22
C VAL A 300 3.73 -10.32 -0.11
N MET A 301 4.76 -10.34 -0.96
CA MET A 301 5.47 -11.56 -1.35
C MET A 301 6.23 -12.19 -0.17
N TYR A 302 6.93 -11.38 0.64
CA TYR A 302 7.62 -11.84 1.83
C TYR A 302 6.70 -12.54 2.82
N TYR A 303 5.57 -11.92 3.16
CA TYR A 303 4.60 -12.52 4.06
C TYR A 303 3.81 -13.67 3.43
N ALA A 304 3.73 -13.74 2.10
CA ALA A 304 3.17 -14.92 1.43
C ALA A 304 4.09 -16.14 1.55
N ASP A 305 5.42 -15.95 1.47
CA ASP A 305 6.38 -17.03 1.74
C ASP A 305 6.33 -17.44 3.20
N LEU A 306 6.26 -16.47 4.13
CA LEU A 306 6.05 -16.73 5.57
C LEU A 306 4.83 -17.61 5.81
N GLU A 307 3.68 -17.23 5.25
CA GLU A 307 2.45 -18.01 5.40
C GLU A 307 2.59 -19.45 4.88
N ARG A 308 3.32 -19.66 3.79
CA ARG A 308 3.50 -20.99 3.20
C ARG A 308 4.53 -21.85 3.91
N SER A 309 5.54 -21.23 4.50
CA SER A 309 6.61 -21.92 5.23
C SER A 309 6.25 -22.19 6.69
N THR A 310 5.07 -21.79 7.15
CA THR A 310 4.63 -21.93 8.54
C THR A 310 3.25 -22.56 8.60
N GLU A 311 2.82 -22.93 9.81
CA GLU A 311 1.48 -23.47 10.09
C GLU A 311 0.34 -22.52 9.67
N LEU A 312 0.63 -21.26 9.35
CA LEU A 312 -0.36 -20.30 8.85
C LEU A 312 -1.05 -20.76 7.55
N ALA A 313 -0.38 -21.59 6.73
CA ALA A 313 -0.94 -22.11 5.49
C ALA A 313 -2.23 -22.92 5.73
N ASP A 314 -2.34 -23.61 6.86
CA ASP A 314 -3.43 -24.55 7.16
C ASP A 314 -4.72 -23.82 7.54
N TYR A 315 -4.61 -22.59 8.05
CA TYR A 315 -5.76 -21.77 8.42
C TYR A 315 -6.55 -21.26 7.21
N ALA A 316 -5.96 -21.30 6.00
CA ALA A 316 -6.70 -21.03 4.77
C ALA A 316 -7.58 -22.22 4.33
N ARG A 317 -7.40 -23.41 4.92
CA ARG A 317 -8.06 -24.66 4.54
C ARG A 317 -8.82 -25.32 5.70
N THR A 318 -9.08 -24.56 6.76
CA THR A 318 -9.76 -25.09 7.95
C THR A 318 -11.19 -25.52 7.59
N ARG A 319 -11.61 -26.68 8.12
CA ARG A 319 -12.99 -27.17 7.95
C ARG A 319 -13.96 -26.34 8.80
N GLY A 320 -15.10 -25.99 8.21
CA GLY A 320 -16.14 -25.19 8.87
C GLY A 320 -16.01 -23.68 8.61
N PRO A 321 -16.97 -22.87 9.10
CA PRO A 321 -17.03 -21.44 8.83
C PRO A 321 -15.78 -20.71 9.33
N SER A 322 -14.89 -20.38 8.41
CA SER A 322 -13.64 -19.70 8.71
C SER A 322 -13.18 -18.82 7.56
N ILE A 323 -12.50 -17.74 7.88
CA ILE A 323 -11.92 -16.82 6.91
C ILE A 323 -10.62 -16.25 7.44
N SER A 324 -9.56 -16.40 6.64
CA SER A 324 -8.25 -15.79 6.87
C SER A 324 -7.93 -14.83 5.73
N LEU A 325 -7.65 -13.57 6.08
CA LEU A 325 -7.34 -12.51 5.13
C LEU A 325 -6.07 -11.78 5.55
N ARG A 326 -5.26 -11.39 4.57
CA ARG A 326 -4.12 -10.50 4.79
C ARG A 326 -4.07 -9.40 3.74
N PHE A 327 -3.90 -8.17 4.19
CA PHE A 327 -3.62 -7.03 3.33
C PHE A 327 -2.26 -6.45 3.67
N VAL A 328 -1.26 -6.77 2.84
CA VAL A 328 0.15 -6.45 3.10
C VAL A 328 0.63 -7.10 4.41
N ASP A 329 0.61 -6.35 5.50
CA ASP A 329 1.08 -6.68 6.84
C ASP A 329 -0.04 -6.73 7.91
N ASP A 330 -1.30 -6.45 7.52
CA ASP A 330 -2.47 -6.50 8.41
C ASP A 330 -3.19 -7.84 8.24
N PHE A 331 -3.11 -8.71 9.26
CA PHE A 331 -3.69 -10.06 9.28
C PHE A 331 -5.05 -10.05 9.98
N PHE A 332 -5.98 -10.82 9.44
CA PHE A 332 -7.32 -11.00 10.01
C PHE A 332 -7.74 -12.47 9.94
N LEU A 333 -8.27 -12.99 11.04
CA LEU A 333 -8.90 -14.31 11.13
C LEU A 333 -10.29 -14.16 11.75
N ALA A 334 -11.27 -14.87 11.21
CA ALA A 334 -12.50 -15.21 11.92
C ALA A 334 -12.81 -16.70 11.74
N THR A 335 -13.15 -17.42 12.81
CA THR A 335 -13.45 -18.85 12.79
C THR A 335 -14.50 -19.23 13.83
N ALA A 336 -15.33 -20.22 13.54
CA ALA A 336 -16.29 -20.78 14.50
C ALA A 336 -15.62 -21.73 15.53
N SER A 337 -14.38 -22.18 15.27
CA SER A 337 -13.65 -23.09 16.16
C SER A 337 -12.76 -22.34 17.15
N GLN A 338 -13.04 -22.50 18.44
CA GLN A 338 -12.23 -21.93 19.51
C GLN A 338 -10.79 -22.48 19.52
N ASP A 339 -10.59 -23.74 19.17
CA ASP A 339 -9.26 -24.36 19.14
C ASP A 339 -8.40 -23.83 18.01
N VAL A 340 -9.00 -23.63 16.83
CA VAL A 340 -8.34 -22.98 15.68
C VAL A 340 -7.94 -21.56 16.08
N PHE A 341 -8.86 -20.81 16.69
CA PHE A 341 -8.60 -19.45 17.17
C PHE A 341 -7.47 -19.39 18.21
N THR A 342 -7.49 -20.28 19.21
CA THR A 342 -6.49 -20.33 20.28
C THR A 342 -5.11 -20.69 19.76
N ARG A 343 -5.03 -21.66 18.83
CA ARG A 343 -3.75 -22.00 18.18
C ARG A 343 -3.22 -20.85 17.33
N TYR A 344 -4.09 -20.24 16.51
CA TYR A 344 -3.69 -19.11 15.66
C TYR A 344 -3.18 -17.91 16.48
N THR A 345 -3.89 -17.54 17.54
CA THR A 345 -3.50 -16.41 18.40
C THR A 345 -2.20 -16.68 19.14
N LYS A 346 -1.96 -17.91 19.62
CA LYS A 346 -0.69 -18.33 20.22
C LYS A 346 0.46 -18.25 19.21
N LEU A 347 0.26 -18.75 17.99
CA LEU A 347 1.25 -18.68 16.90
C LEU A 347 1.60 -17.23 16.56
N MET A 348 0.60 -16.37 16.38
CA MET A 348 0.81 -14.96 16.08
C MET A 348 1.47 -14.20 17.24
N ALA A 349 1.21 -14.58 18.49
CA ALA A 349 1.83 -13.99 19.68
C ALA A 349 3.30 -14.41 19.83
N ALA A 350 3.65 -15.66 19.48
CA ALA A 350 5.04 -16.14 19.48
C ALA A 350 5.88 -15.43 18.40
N GLY A 351 5.25 -15.08 17.27
CA GLY A 351 5.92 -14.46 16.14
C GLY A 351 6.76 -15.46 15.33
N PHE A 352 7.49 -14.95 14.35
CA PHE A 352 8.22 -15.74 13.36
C PHE A 352 9.67 -15.27 13.32
N SER A 353 10.50 -15.82 14.20
CA SER A 353 11.90 -15.44 14.39
C SER A 353 12.72 -15.58 13.11
N GLU A 354 12.53 -16.67 12.36
CA GLU A 354 13.23 -16.88 11.08
C GLU A 354 12.91 -15.78 10.05
N TYR A 355 11.73 -15.18 10.12
CA TYR A 355 11.30 -14.09 9.26
C TYR A 355 11.50 -12.71 9.89
N GLY A 356 12.12 -12.62 11.08
CA GLY A 356 12.29 -11.37 11.83
C GLY A 356 10.95 -10.66 12.11
N THR A 357 9.84 -11.41 12.13
CA THR A 357 8.48 -10.85 12.11
C THR A 357 7.82 -11.06 13.46
N ALA A 358 7.36 -9.97 14.09
CA ALA A 358 6.63 -10.00 15.36
C ALA A 358 5.36 -9.15 15.28
N MET A 359 4.35 -9.50 16.07
CA MET A 359 3.06 -8.81 16.09
C MET A 359 3.02 -7.72 17.16
N SER A 360 2.37 -6.60 16.86
CA SER A 360 2.23 -5.47 17.76
C SER A 360 1.12 -5.74 18.77
N GLN A 361 1.48 -6.12 20.00
CA GLN A 361 0.52 -6.38 21.08
C GLN A 361 -0.46 -5.22 21.30
N ARG A 362 -0.01 -3.96 21.17
CA ARG A 362 -0.85 -2.77 21.33
C ARG A 362 -1.92 -2.63 20.24
N LYS A 363 -1.66 -3.13 19.04
CA LYS A 363 -2.56 -2.98 17.88
C LYS A 363 -3.30 -4.26 17.51
N SER A 364 -2.89 -5.39 18.08
CA SER A 364 -3.61 -6.64 18.01
C SER A 364 -4.95 -6.50 18.74
N ILE A 365 -6.01 -6.97 18.12
CA ILE A 365 -7.38 -6.89 18.65
C ILE A 365 -8.00 -8.29 18.56
N VAL A 366 -8.65 -8.73 19.63
CA VAL A 366 -9.31 -10.04 19.73
C VAL A 366 -10.70 -9.89 20.32
N ASN A 367 -11.62 -10.81 20.01
CA ASN A 367 -12.95 -10.83 20.62
C ASN A 367 -13.15 -11.95 21.65
N TYR A 368 -12.09 -12.70 21.97
CA TYR A 368 -12.15 -13.84 22.86
C TYR A 368 -10.80 -14.17 23.52
N GLY A 369 -10.86 -14.60 24.78
CA GLY A 369 -9.70 -15.02 25.57
C GLY A 369 -8.81 -13.88 26.08
N ASN A 370 -7.89 -14.23 26.99
CA ASN A 370 -6.85 -13.33 27.53
C ASN A 370 -5.58 -13.32 26.65
N ALA A 371 -5.73 -13.50 25.33
CA ALA A 371 -4.59 -13.41 24.42
C ALA A 371 -4.02 -11.98 24.43
N THR A 372 -2.74 -11.83 24.09
CA THR A 372 -2.04 -10.54 24.02
C THR A 372 -2.65 -9.62 22.97
N GLY A 373 -3.59 -8.77 23.38
CA GLY A 373 -4.29 -7.84 22.50
C GLY A 373 -5.42 -7.10 23.22
N GLN A 374 -5.97 -6.09 22.55
CA GLN A 374 -7.12 -5.35 23.07
C GLN A 374 -8.42 -6.11 22.79
N PHE A 375 -9.25 -6.30 23.81
CA PHE A 375 -10.57 -6.92 23.63
C PHE A 375 -11.53 -5.97 22.89
N SER A 376 -12.17 -6.45 21.84
CA SER A 376 -13.23 -5.71 21.16
C SER A 376 -14.23 -6.63 20.45
N MET A 377 -15.51 -6.29 20.55
CA MET A 377 -16.59 -6.97 19.83
C MET A 377 -16.70 -6.56 18.37
N LYS A 378 -16.06 -5.44 17.97
CA LYS A 378 -16.06 -4.94 16.60
C LYS A 378 -14.62 -4.74 16.15
N ILE A 379 -14.18 -5.51 15.15
CA ILE A 379 -12.78 -5.53 14.74
C ILE A 379 -12.57 -4.61 13.53
N PRO A 380 -11.75 -3.55 13.65
CA PRO A 380 -11.43 -2.65 12.55
C PRO A 380 -10.30 -3.20 11.68
N TRP A 381 -10.60 -3.56 10.43
CA TRP A 381 -9.62 -4.11 9.50
C TRP A 381 -9.78 -3.51 8.10
N CYS A 382 -8.68 -3.00 7.53
CA CYS A 382 -8.64 -2.38 6.18
C CYS A 382 -9.69 -1.27 5.90
N GLY A 383 -10.18 -0.59 6.94
CA GLY A 383 -11.22 0.46 6.82
C GLY A 383 -12.65 -0.07 6.90
N LEU A 384 -12.82 -1.37 7.14
CA LEU A 384 -14.07 -2.02 7.51
C LEU A 384 -14.10 -2.20 9.04
N LEU A 385 -15.30 -2.27 9.59
CA LEU A 385 -15.54 -2.60 10.99
C LEU A 385 -16.46 -3.83 11.02
N ILE A 386 -15.92 -4.96 11.45
CA ILE A 386 -16.61 -6.26 11.41
C ILE A 386 -17.20 -6.52 12.79
N ASP A 387 -18.51 -6.67 12.87
CA ASP A 387 -19.20 -7.08 14.09
C ASP A 387 -18.99 -8.58 14.33
N THR A 388 -18.45 -8.94 15.49
CA THR A 388 -18.06 -10.33 15.75
C THR A 388 -19.20 -11.26 16.17
N PHE A 389 -20.40 -10.71 16.43
CA PHE A 389 -21.60 -11.50 16.70
C PHE A 389 -22.39 -11.74 15.42
N SER A 390 -22.65 -10.68 14.65
CA SER A 390 -23.50 -10.77 13.47
C SER A 390 -22.72 -11.05 12.17
N MET A 391 -21.38 -10.96 12.19
CA MET A 391 -20.53 -10.95 10.99
C MET A 391 -20.93 -9.87 9.97
N GLU A 392 -21.66 -8.85 10.39
CA GLU A 392 -22.02 -7.72 9.52
C GLU A 392 -20.85 -6.73 9.42
N VAL A 393 -20.80 -6.01 8.30
CA VAL A 393 -19.67 -5.19 7.91
C VAL A 393 -20.07 -3.71 7.83
N LEU A 394 -19.57 -2.94 8.77
CA LEU A 394 -19.72 -1.48 8.80
C LEU A 394 -18.49 -0.77 8.24
N VAL A 395 -18.61 0.53 7.99
CA VAL A 395 -17.46 1.38 7.64
C VAL A 395 -16.75 1.86 8.91
N ASP A 396 -15.42 1.74 8.94
CA ASP A 396 -14.62 2.25 10.06
C ASP A 396 -14.38 3.77 9.96
N TYR A 397 -15.12 4.53 10.76
CA TYR A 397 -14.99 5.98 10.88
C TYR A 397 -14.05 6.45 12.00
N SER A 398 -13.46 5.53 12.78
CA SER A 398 -12.57 5.88 13.91
C SER A 398 -11.38 6.77 13.49
N ARG A 399 -10.96 6.65 12.23
CA ARG A 399 -9.90 7.48 11.61
C ARG A 399 -10.22 8.98 11.59
N PHE A 400 -11.47 9.38 11.77
CA PHE A 400 -11.86 10.79 11.84
C PHE A 400 -11.87 11.36 13.26
N LYS A 401 -11.73 10.54 14.30
CA LYS A 401 -11.85 10.98 15.71
C LYS A 401 -10.99 12.19 16.07
N TYR A 402 -9.81 12.32 15.44
CA TYR A 402 -8.85 13.40 15.68
C TYR A 402 -8.52 14.21 14.42
N CYS A 403 -9.34 14.12 13.38
CA CYS A 403 -9.11 14.80 12.11
C CYS A 403 -10.29 15.72 11.80
N ARG A 404 -10.02 16.99 11.45
CA ARG A 404 -11.09 17.88 11.00
C ARG A 404 -11.53 17.45 9.60
N ILE A 405 -12.83 17.40 9.36
CA ILE A 405 -13.39 16.94 8.09
C ILE A 405 -12.87 17.76 6.90
N ARG A 406 -12.72 19.09 7.07
CA ARG A 406 -12.11 19.97 6.06
C ARG A 406 -10.70 19.56 5.62
N ASP A 407 -9.92 18.95 6.52
CA ASP A 407 -8.54 18.53 6.23
C ASP A 407 -8.51 17.22 5.42
N THR A 408 -9.67 16.65 5.09
CA THR A 408 -9.77 15.40 4.31
C THR A 408 -10.09 15.61 2.84
N ILE A 409 -10.48 16.83 2.46
CA ILE A 409 -10.85 17.18 1.08
C ILE A 409 -9.76 18.06 0.48
N ARG A 410 -9.52 17.90 -0.83
CA ARG A 410 -8.76 18.85 -1.63
C ARG A 410 -9.71 19.51 -2.61
N ILE A 411 -9.85 20.83 -2.50
CA ILE A 411 -10.67 21.65 -3.40
C ILE A 411 -9.69 22.37 -4.34
N ASP A 412 -9.93 22.28 -5.64
CA ASP A 412 -9.20 23.10 -6.60
C ASP A 412 -9.81 24.51 -6.61
N SER A 413 -8.99 25.53 -6.85
CA SER A 413 -9.43 26.93 -6.92
C SER A 413 -9.73 27.40 -8.34
N GLY A 414 -9.56 26.52 -9.34
CA GLY A 414 -9.85 26.81 -10.74
C GLY A 414 -11.34 26.85 -11.10
N PRO A 415 -11.69 27.22 -12.35
CA PRO A 415 -13.08 27.36 -12.81
C PRO A 415 -13.92 26.06 -12.75
N GLY A 416 -13.29 24.89 -12.58
CA GLY A 416 -13.96 23.60 -12.37
C GLY A 416 -14.00 23.15 -10.91
N TRP A 417 -13.92 24.10 -9.95
CA TRP A 417 -13.87 23.79 -8.52
C TRP A 417 -15.13 23.07 -8.03
N ARG A 418 -16.31 23.36 -8.60
CA ARG A 418 -17.58 22.74 -8.22
C ARG A 418 -17.60 21.26 -8.58
N GLU A 419 -17.20 20.91 -9.80
CA GLU A 419 -17.10 19.53 -10.25
C GLU A 419 -16.00 18.80 -9.51
N THR A 420 -14.88 19.46 -9.24
CA THR A 420 -13.78 18.89 -8.47
C THR A 420 -14.18 18.64 -7.03
N LEU A 421 -14.91 19.58 -6.42
CA LEU A 421 -15.45 19.46 -5.08
C LEU A 421 -16.47 18.33 -5.01
N TRP A 422 -17.47 18.32 -5.88
CA TRP A 422 -18.48 17.28 -5.93
C TRP A 422 -17.83 15.91 -6.15
N THR A 423 -16.96 15.80 -7.15
CA THR A 423 -16.25 14.55 -7.44
C THR A 423 -15.38 14.13 -6.25
N ALA A 424 -14.64 15.04 -5.62
CA ALA A 424 -13.78 14.71 -4.49
C ALA A 424 -14.60 14.31 -3.24
N ALA A 425 -15.63 15.08 -2.89
CA ALA A 425 -16.50 14.83 -1.75
C ALA A 425 -17.25 13.50 -1.92
N VAL A 426 -17.92 13.30 -3.05
CA VAL A 426 -18.66 12.07 -3.36
C VAL A 426 -17.72 10.88 -3.52
N SER A 427 -16.60 11.02 -4.25
CA SER A 427 -15.63 9.91 -4.42
C SER A 427 -15.04 9.45 -3.11
N GLN A 428 -14.69 10.38 -2.21
CA GLN A 428 -14.11 10.01 -0.92
C GLN A 428 -15.12 9.52 0.12
N SER A 429 -16.39 9.91 0.02
CA SER A 429 -17.44 9.55 0.98
C SER A 429 -18.23 8.31 0.56
N PHE A 430 -18.55 8.18 -0.73
CA PHE A 430 -19.27 7.02 -1.26
C PHE A 430 -18.30 6.03 -1.91
N TYR A 431 -17.72 6.38 -3.06
CA TYR A 431 -16.95 5.41 -3.86
C TYR A 431 -15.75 4.76 -3.17
N MET A 432 -15.10 5.44 -2.22
CA MET A 432 -13.96 4.88 -1.48
C MET A 432 -14.32 4.21 -0.15
N ARG A 433 -15.52 4.44 0.39
CA ARG A 433 -15.90 4.01 1.75
C ARG A 433 -17.10 3.09 1.75
N LEU A 434 -18.17 3.48 1.07
CA LEU A 434 -19.35 2.65 0.87
C LEU A 434 -19.06 1.69 -0.27
N GLN A 435 -18.63 0.48 0.08
CA GLN A 435 -18.25 -0.56 -0.88
C GLN A 435 -19.40 -1.56 -1.05
N VAL A 436 -19.31 -2.41 -2.09
CA VAL A 436 -20.29 -3.47 -2.34
C VAL A 436 -20.51 -4.33 -1.09
N ILE A 437 -19.44 -4.67 -0.35
CA ILE A 437 -19.52 -5.45 0.90
C ILE A 437 -20.40 -4.80 1.99
N ASN A 438 -20.56 -3.48 1.99
CA ASN A 438 -21.37 -2.75 2.98
C ASN A 438 -22.85 -2.64 2.59
N LEU A 439 -23.16 -2.92 1.33
CA LEU A 439 -24.48 -2.78 0.72
C LEU A 439 -25.10 -4.13 0.36
N ASP A 440 -24.35 -5.22 0.48
CA ASP A 440 -24.82 -6.55 0.12
C ASP A 440 -25.74 -7.14 1.20
N GLU A 441 -26.96 -7.46 0.80
CA GLU A 441 -28.02 -8.08 1.61
C GLU A 441 -27.65 -9.51 2.05
N ASN A 442 -26.75 -10.17 1.30
CA ASN A 442 -26.20 -11.45 1.68
C ASN A 442 -25.15 -11.35 2.79
N ILE A 443 -24.71 -10.16 3.16
CA ILE A 443 -23.73 -9.99 4.25
C ILE A 443 -24.35 -9.21 5.40
N ASN A 444 -25.20 -8.23 5.10
CA ASN A 444 -25.73 -7.27 6.05
C ASN A 444 -27.26 -7.30 6.05
N SER A 445 -27.86 -7.11 7.21
CA SER A 445 -29.29 -6.80 7.34
C SER A 445 -29.62 -5.44 6.71
N ASN A 446 -30.91 -5.26 6.37
CA ASN A 446 -31.44 -3.99 5.87
C ASN A 446 -31.13 -2.81 6.80
N LEU A 447 -31.15 -3.05 8.12
CA LEU A 447 -30.78 -2.04 9.12
C LEU A 447 -29.31 -1.64 8.97
N THR A 448 -28.40 -2.61 8.88
CA THR A 448 -26.96 -2.33 8.76
C THR A 448 -26.62 -1.67 7.42
N ILE A 449 -27.29 -2.05 6.33
CA ILE A 449 -27.18 -1.35 5.04
C ILE A 449 -27.64 0.10 5.17
N ALA A 450 -28.80 0.35 5.77
CA ALA A 450 -29.33 1.69 5.99
C ALA A 450 -28.38 2.54 6.86
N VAL A 451 -27.80 1.96 7.92
CA VAL A 451 -26.79 2.62 8.77
C VAL A 451 -25.54 2.98 7.97
N ASN A 452 -25.02 2.07 7.14
CA ASN A 452 -23.87 2.33 6.29
C ASN A 452 -24.12 3.48 5.31
N VAL A 453 -25.29 3.49 4.66
CA VAL A 453 -25.71 4.56 3.74
C VAL A 453 -25.87 5.88 4.50
N PHE A 454 -26.55 5.87 5.65
CA PHE A 454 -26.77 7.06 6.47
C PHE A 454 -25.46 7.68 6.95
N GLN A 455 -24.53 6.88 7.48
CA GLN A 455 -23.23 7.36 7.94
C GLN A 455 -22.38 7.90 6.77
N ALA A 456 -22.42 7.27 5.60
CA ALA A 456 -21.73 7.78 4.41
C ALA A 456 -22.32 9.12 3.94
N ALA A 457 -23.65 9.26 3.96
CA ALA A 457 -24.35 10.51 3.66
C ALA A 457 -24.01 11.61 4.66
N LEU A 458 -23.95 11.30 5.96
CA LEU A 458 -23.56 12.26 7.00
C LEU A 458 -22.13 12.80 6.76
N VAL A 459 -21.19 11.92 6.41
CA VAL A 459 -19.82 12.34 6.08
C VAL A 459 -19.78 13.15 4.79
N LEU A 460 -20.62 12.86 3.79
CA LEU A 460 -20.76 13.71 2.61
C LEU A 460 -21.29 15.11 2.99
N LEU A 461 -22.37 15.20 3.77
CA LEU A 461 -22.96 16.47 4.19
C LEU A 461 -21.95 17.31 4.98
N ALA A 462 -21.26 16.70 5.95
CA ALA A 462 -20.25 17.39 6.75
C ALA A 462 -19.03 17.86 5.92
N LYS A 463 -18.76 17.20 4.79
CA LYS A 463 -17.74 17.63 3.84
C LYS A 463 -18.21 18.78 2.97
N LEU A 464 -19.44 18.70 2.47
CA LEU A 464 -20.04 19.77 1.67
C LEU A 464 -20.19 21.05 2.49
N SER A 465 -20.53 20.97 3.78
CA SER A 465 -20.62 22.13 4.67
C SER A 465 -19.26 22.78 4.99
N CYS A 466 -18.14 22.09 4.76
CA CYS A 466 -16.82 22.66 4.93
C CYS A 466 -16.37 23.55 3.75
N CYS A 467 -17.12 23.55 2.65
CA CYS A 467 -16.79 24.17 1.37
C CYS A 467 -17.77 25.28 1.07
#